data_AF-A0A0F9IDN8-F1
#
_entry.id   AF-A0A0F9IDN8-F1
#
_cell.length_a   1.000
_cell.length_b   1.000
_cell.length_c   1.000
_cell.angle_alpha   90.00
_cell.angle_beta   90.00
_cell.angle_gamma   90.00
#
_symmetry.space_group_name_H-M   'P 1'
#
loop_
_entity.id
_entity.type
_entity.pdbx_description
1 polymer ?
#
loop_
_entity_poly.entity_id
_entity_poly.type
_entity_poly.pdbx_seq_one_letter_code
_entity_poly.pdbx_strand_id
1 'polypeptide(L)' 'NGLAETVDSSWHYLGFYVNGVTDVTVYVDRAAVSAGAIATANIPVTGLMPAIAVKAGTGAAETIEFDYLMCVQLR' A
#
# COMPACT_ATOMS: atom_id res chain seq x y z
N ASN A 1 -14.16 -1.43 10.96
CA ASN A 1 -15.36 -1.72 10.14
C ASN A 1 -15.78 -0.45 9.42
N GLY A 2 -15.31 -0.20 8.19
CA GLY A 2 -15.74 1.03 7.51
C GLY A 2 -14.88 1.55 6.35
N LEU A 3 -14.12 0.71 5.67
CA LEU A 3 -13.80 1.00 4.28
C LEU A 3 -14.78 0.17 3.46
N ALA A 4 -15.77 0.82 2.85
CA ALA A 4 -16.61 0.15 1.87
C ALA A 4 -15.68 -0.27 0.72
N GLU A 5 -15.55 -1.57 0.52
CA GLU A 5 -14.70 -2.16 -0.52
C GLU A 5 -15.32 -1.78 -1.86
N THR A 6 -14.82 -0.72 -2.48
CA THR A 6 -15.22 -0.34 -3.82
C THR A 6 -14.35 -1.15 -4.76
N VAL A 7 -14.92 -2.22 -5.31
CA VAL A 7 -14.26 -2.98 -6.38
C VAL A 7 -14.43 -2.17 -7.66
N ASP A 8 -13.38 -1.43 -8.01
CA ASP A 8 -13.26 -0.71 -9.28
C ASP A 8 -12.43 -1.57 -10.26
N SER A 9 -12.83 -1.60 -11.53
CA SER A 9 -12.11 -2.28 -12.62
C SER A 9 -11.07 -1.38 -13.30
N SER A 10 -10.81 -0.20 -12.74
CA SER A 10 -9.83 0.77 -13.23
C SER A 10 -8.43 0.49 -12.69
N TRP A 11 -7.41 0.88 -13.47
CA TRP A 11 -6.02 0.85 -13.04
C TRP A 11 -5.73 2.04 -12.11
N HIS A 12 -5.18 1.75 -10.94
CA HIS A 12 -4.78 2.75 -9.95
C HIS A 12 -3.31 2.62 -9.58
N TYR A 13 -2.69 3.74 -9.18
CA TYR A 13 -1.37 3.73 -8.55
C TYR A 13 -1.49 3.66 -7.04
N LEU A 14 -0.94 2.60 -6.45
CA LEU A 14 -0.81 2.44 -5.00
C LEU A 14 0.66 2.55 -4.60
N GLY A 15 0.94 3.27 -3.52
CA GLY A 15 2.30 3.41 -3.04
C GLY A 15 2.38 3.86 -1.59
N PHE A 16 3.55 3.70 -1.00
CA PHE A 16 3.87 4.26 0.30
C PHE A 16 5.30 4.78 0.31
N TYR A 17 5.55 5.77 1.15
CA TYR A 17 6.87 6.34 1.40
C TYR A 17 7.20 6.16 2.88
N VAL A 18 8.30 5.47 3.15
CA VAL A 18 8.85 5.31 4.50
C VAL A 18 9.85 6.43 4.74
N ASN A 19 9.53 7.32 5.69
CA ASN A 19 10.39 8.41 6.12
C ASN A 19 10.98 8.08 7.49
N GLY A 20 12.16 7.47 7.50
CA GLY A 20 12.80 7.03 8.75
C GLY A 20 12.11 5.81 9.36
N VAL A 21 12.04 5.75 10.70
CA VAL A 21 11.54 4.58 11.44
C VAL A 21 10.15 4.77 12.05
N THR A 22 9.57 5.96 11.91
CA THR A 22 8.29 6.33 12.56
C THR A 22 7.16 6.61 11.58
N ASP A 23 7.49 7.04 10.36
CA ASP A 23 6.54 7.68 9.48
C ASP A 23 6.42 6.92 8.16
N VAL A 24 5.22 6.41 7.88
CA VAL A 24 4.82 5.94 6.55
C VAL A 24 3.76 6.87 6.01
N THR A 25 3.92 7.40 4.80
CA THR A 25 2.85 8.10 4.07
C THR A 25 2.32 7.20 2.97
N VAL A 26 1.00 6.99 2.90
CA VAL A 26 0.35 6.19 1.84
C VAL A 26 -0.23 7.08 0.76
N TYR A 27 -0.13 6.64 -0.50
CA TYR A 27 -0.60 7.35 -1.69
C TYR A 27 -1.57 6.49 -2.49
N VAL A 28 -2.62 7.13 -3.01
CA VAL A 28 -3.53 6.59 -4.04
C VAL A 28 -3.53 7.57 -5.19
N ASP A 29 -3.24 7.09 -6.41
CA ASP A 29 -3.17 7.90 -7.63
C ASP A 29 -2.28 9.15 -7.46
N ARG A 30 -1.14 8.96 -6.79
CA ARG A 30 -0.12 9.98 -6.50
C ARG A 30 -0.57 11.06 -5.50
N ALA A 31 -1.75 10.95 -4.92
CA ALA A 31 -2.23 11.82 -3.86
C ALA A 31 -2.03 11.17 -2.48
N ALA A 32 -1.53 11.94 -1.51
CA ALA A 32 -1.36 11.47 -0.14
C ALA A 32 -2.73 11.27 0.53
N VAL A 33 -2.92 10.12 1.16
CA VAL A 33 -4.13 9.81 1.91
C VAL A 33 -3.97 10.35 3.33
N SER A 34 -4.87 11.26 3.75
CA SER A 34 -4.79 11.94 5.06
C SER A 34 -4.87 10.99 6.28
N ALA A 35 -5.46 9.80 6.11
CA ALA A 35 -5.50 8.74 7.11
C ALA A 35 -4.30 7.76 7.04
N GLY A 36 -3.39 7.95 6.08
CA GLY A 36 -2.32 7.01 5.72
C GLY A 36 -1.02 7.17 6.51
N ALA A 37 -0.94 8.10 7.46
CA ALA A 37 0.20 8.21 8.36
C ALA A 37 0.16 7.06 9.37
N ILE A 38 0.84 5.95 9.07
CA ILE A 38 1.00 4.85 10.02
C ILE A 38 2.12 5.25 10.98
N ALA A 39 1.75 5.89 12.09
CA ALA A 39 2.68 6.17 13.18
C ALA A 39 2.97 4.85 13.92
N THR A 40 4.11 4.24 13.65
CA THR A 40 4.58 3.06 14.39
C THR A 40 5.93 3.38 15.02
N ALA A 41 6.17 2.93 16.24
CA ALA A 41 7.41 3.26 16.94
C ALA A 41 8.67 2.62 16.33
N ASN A 42 8.52 1.62 15.44
CA ASN A 42 9.63 0.84 14.89
C ASN A 42 9.27 0.20 13.53
N ILE A 43 9.31 0.99 12.45
CA ILE A 43 9.21 0.43 11.09
C ILE A 43 10.49 -0.38 10.81
N PRO A 44 10.39 -1.66 10.41
CA PRO A 44 11.57 -2.41 9.99
C PRO A 44 12.16 -1.78 8.72
N VAL A 45 13.42 -1.36 8.76
CA VAL A 45 14.09 -0.70 7.62
C VAL A 45 15.06 -1.62 6.86
N THR A 46 15.25 -2.86 7.32
CA THR A 46 16.13 -3.84 6.69
C THR A 46 15.43 -5.16 6.46
N GLY A 47 15.67 -5.78 5.29
CA GLY A 47 15.18 -7.14 5.00
C GLY A 47 13.70 -7.24 4.67
N LEU A 48 13.07 -6.14 4.22
CA LEU A 48 11.70 -6.19 3.73
C LEU A 48 11.65 -6.70 2.29
N MET A 49 10.69 -7.59 2.05
CA MET A 49 10.33 -8.13 0.74
C MET A 49 8.91 -7.65 0.40
N PRO A 50 8.65 -7.11 -0.80
CA PRO A 50 7.29 -6.86 -1.22
C PRO A 50 6.54 -8.21 -1.31
N ALA A 51 5.39 -8.28 -0.65
CA ALA A 51 4.49 -9.43 -0.71
C ALA A 51 3.17 -8.98 -1.33
N ILE A 52 2.71 -9.73 -2.33
CA ILE A 52 1.43 -9.53 -2.99
C ILE A 52 0.57 -10.74 -2.65
N ALA A 53 -0.62 -10.50 -2.10
CA ALA A 53 -1.54 -11.56 -1.74
C ALA A 53 -2.98 -11.12 -1.97
N VAL A 54 -3.81 -12.06 -2.40
CA VAL A 54 -5.26 -11.90 -2.43
C VAL A 54 -5.80 -12.45 -1.11
N LYS A 55 -6.49 -11.63 -0.33
CA LYS A 55 -7.13 -12.08 0.89
C LYS A 55 -8.40 -12.85 0.54
N ALA A 56 -8.55 -14.07 1.06
CA ALA A 56 -9.81 -14.80 0.94
C ALA A 56 -10.92 -14.13 1.77
N GLY A 57 -12.13 -14.00 1.20
CA GLY A 57 -13.29 -13.44 1.90
C GLY A 57 -14.48 -13.16 0.98
N THR A 58 -15.66 -12.96 1.57
CA THR A 58 -16.84 -12.45 0.84
C THR A 58 -16.54 -11.04 0.32
N GLY A 59 -16.54 -10.86 -1.00
CA GLY A 59 -16.23 -9.58 -1.67
C GLY A 59 -14.81 -9.48 -2.21
N ALA A 60 -13.93 -10.46 -1.94
CA ALA A 60 -12.58 -10.47 -2.48
C ALA A 60 -12.58 -10.69 -4.00
N ALA A 61 -11.74 -9.94 -4.72
CA ALA A 61 -11.48 -10.19 -6.12
C ALA A 61 -10.85 -11.58 -6.30
N GLU A 62 -11.34 -12.38 -7.25
CA GLU A 62 -10.78 -13.70 -7.57
C GLU A 62 -9.39 -13.59 -8.23
N THR A 63 -9.13 -12.45 -8.87
CA THR A 63 -7.89 -12.14 -9.57
C THR A 63 -7.47 -10.72 -9.21
N ILE A 64 -6.16 -10.52 -9.02
CA ILE A 64 -5.55 -9.19 -8.96
C ILE A 64 -4.51 -9.12 -10.07
N GLU A 65 -4.59 -8.07 -10.88
CA GLU A 65 -3.63 -7.80 -11.95
C GLU A 65 -2.67 -6.69 -11.51
N PHE A 66 -1.39 -6.86 -11.83
CA PHE A 66 -0.34 -5.87 -11.55
C PHE A 66 0.40 -5.58 -12.85
N ASP A 67 0.43 -4.31 -13.24
CA ASP A 67 1.22 -3.88 -14.39
C ASP A 67 2.72 -3.86 -14.03
N TYR A 68 3.07 -3.18 -12.93
CA TYR A 68 4.45 -3.14 -12.44
C TYR A 68 4.55 -2.89 -10.93
N LEU A 69 5.71 -3.23 -10.37
CA LEU A 69 6.14 -2.85 -9.03
C LEU A 69 7.45 -2.08 -9.13
N MET A 70 7.50 -0.91 -8.48
CA MET A 70 8.69 -0.07 -8.42
C MET A 70 9.06 0.21 -6.98
N CYS A 71 10.35 0.06 -6.65
CA CYS A 71 10.93 0.43 -5.37
C CYS A 71 12.11 1.36 -5.62
N VAL A 72 12.15 2.48 -4.90
CA VAL A 72 13.22 3.47 -5.01
C VAL A 72 13.77 3.73 -3.61
N GLN A 73 15.09 3.63 -3.47
CA GLN A 73 15.80 4.04 -2.27
C GLN A 73 16.43 5.41 -2.53
N LEU A 74 16.01 6.42 -1.77
CA LEU A 74 16.69 7.71 -1.74
C LEU A 74 18.04 7.54 -1.01
N ARG A 75 19.10 8.11 -1.57
CA ARG A 75 20.43 8.16 -0.94
C ARG A 75 20.58 9.44 -0.12
#